data_AF-A0A2V9J0D6-F1
#
_entry.id   AF-A0A2V9J0D6-F1
#
_cell.length_a   1.000
_cell.length_b   1.000
_cell.length_c   1.000
_cell.angle_alpha   90.00
_cell.angle_beta   90.00
_cell.angle_gamma   90.00
#
_symmetry.space_group_name_H-M   'P 1'
#
loop_
_entity.id
_entity.type
_entity.pdbx_description
1 polymer ?
#
loop_
_entity_poly.entity_id
_entity_poly.type
_entity_poly.pdbx_seq_one_letter_code
_entity_poly.pdbx_strand_id
1 'polypeptide(L)' 'MELRKDPITQSWVIQEDSDFGWPSFSDCPLCPGHERLCLPNIYEYPYRSPNWQVRVIPHLRPLYR' A
#
# COMPACT_ATOMS: atom_id res chain seq x y z
N MET A 1 0.49 -19.84 -12.07
CA MET A 1 -0.95 -19.81 -11.75
C MET A 1 -1.36 -21.16 -11.16
N GLU A 2 -1.79 -21.20 -9.90
CA GLU A 2 -2.15 -22.42 -9.15
C GLU A 2 -3.53 -22.27 -8.48
N LEU A 3 -4.27 -23.37 -8.30
CA LEU A 3 -5.54 -23.40 -7.58
C LEU A 3 -5.36 -24.06 -6.21
N ARG A 4 -5.65 -23.32 -5.13
CA ARG A 4 -5.52 -23.81 -3.75
C ARG A 4 -6.86 -23.73 -3.02
N LYS A 5 -7.14 -24.69 -2.14
CA LYS A 5 -8.34 -24.69 -1.29
C LYS A 5 -7.96 -24.24 0.12
N ASP A 6 -8.60 -23.18 0.60
CA ASP A 6 -8.39 -22.71 1.96
C ASP A 6 -9.25 -23.53 2.95
N PRO A 7 -8.64 -24.16 3.98
CA PRO A 7 -9.38 -25.01 4.90
C PRO A 7 -10.29 -24.25 5.88
N ILE A 8 -10.07 -22.94 6.07
CA ILE A 8 -10.86 -22.13 7.02
C ILE A 8 -12.14 -21.62 6.33
N THR A 9 -12.00 -21.01 5.17
CA THR A 9 -13.08 -20.40 4.37
C THR A 9 -13.72 -21.37 3.38
N GLN A 10 -13.15 -22.58 3.23
CA GLN A 10 -13.57 -23.62 2.27
C GLN A 10 -13.65 -23.13 0.81
N SER A 11 -12.99 -22.01 0.50
CA SER A 11 -13.03 -21.36 -0.80
C SER A 11 -11.84 -21.77 -1.65
N TRP A 12 -12.03 -21.73 -2.96
CA TRP A 12 -10.96 -21.91 -3.94
C TRP A 12 -10.32 -20.56 -4.24
N VAL A 13 -9.00 -20.52 -4.21
CA VAL A 13 -8.20 -19.32 -4.47
C VAL A 13 -7.33 -19.57 -5.70
N ILE A 14 -7.38 -18.64 -6.65
CA ILE A 14 -6.45 -18.61 -7.79
C ILE A 14 -5.24 -17.79 -7.36
N GLN A 15 -4.08 -18.42 -7.31
CA GLN A 15 -2.81 -17.75 -7.08
C GLN A 15 -2.18 -17.46 -8.44
N GLU A 16 -2.15 -16.19 -8.83
CA GLU A 16 -1.42 -15.71 -10.01
C GLU A 16 -0.24 -14.87 -9.55
N ASP A 17 0.97 -15.25 -9.98
CA ASP A 17 2.17 -14.43 -9.85
C ASP A 17 2.10 -13.34 -10.93
N SER A 18 1.21 -12.37 -10.72
CA SER A 18 1.10 -11.24 -11.63
C SER A 18 2.18 -10.21 -11.28
N ASP A 19 3.06 -9.93 -12.23
CA ASP A 19 3.99 -8.80 -12.21
C ASP A 19 3.22 -7.49 -12.45
N PHE A 20 2.25 -7.19 -11.58
CA PHE A 20 1.70 -5.85 -11.53
C PHE A 20 2.79 -4.92 -10.99
N GLY A 21 3.56 -4.36 -11.91
CA GLY A 21 4.65 -3.45 -11.64
C GLY A 21 4.24 -2.38 -10.64
N TRP A 22 4.97 -2.31 -9.53
CA TRP A 22 4.88 -1.20 -8.61
C TRP A 22 5.31 0.08 -9.33
N PRO A 23 4.74 1.24 -8.97
CA PRO A 23 5.27 2.50 -9.48
C PRO A 23 6.75 2.59 -9.13
N SER A 24 7.58 2.87 -10.13
CA SER A 24 8.99 3.14 -9.93
C SER A 24 9.13 4.51 -9.29
N PHE A 25 9.51 4.54 -8.01
CA PHE A 25 9.94 5.76 -7.33
C PHE A 25 11.47 5.78 -7.29
N SER A 26 12.07 6.97 -7.41
CA SER A 26 13.53 7.13 -7.21
C SER A 26 13.95 6.73 -5.79
N ASP A 27 13.07 6.98 -4.83
CA ASP A 27 13.26 6.76 -3.40
C ASP A 27 11.99 6.16 -2.79
N CYS A 28 12.11 5.54 -1.60
CA CYS A 28 10.95 5.00 -0.92
C CYS A 28 9.94 6.11 -0.58
N PRO A 29 8.69 6.06 -1.08
CA PRO A 29 7.70 7.12 -0.89
C PRO A 29 7.16 7.19 0.54
N LEU A 30 7.37 6.13 1.34
CA LEU A 30 6.89 6.02 2.72
C LEU A 30 7.90 6.57 3.74
N CYS A 31 9.15 6.78 3.36
CA CYS A 31 10.17 7.34 4.25
C CYS A 31 9.85 8.81 4.63
N PRO A 32 10.19 9.24 5.86
CA PRO A 32 10.15 10.65 6.25
C PRO A 32 10.95 11.54 5.29
N GLY A 33 10.40 12.69 4.93
CA GLY A 33 10.98 13.63 3.97
C GLY A 33 10.59 13.38 2.50
N HIS A 34 9.94 12.25 2.20
CA HIS A 34 9.47 11.89 0.86
C HIS A 34 7.96 12.00 0.71
N GLU A 35 7.28 12.75 1.58
CA GLU A 35 5.82 12.87 1.61
C GLU A 35 5.23 13.35 0.28
N ARG A 36 6.01 14.13 -0.49
CA ARG A 36 5.67 14.59 -1.84
C ARG A 36 5.49 13.48 -2.87
N LEU A 37 6.03 12.29 -2.63
CA LEU A 37 5.89 11.12 -3.51
C LEU A 37 4.56 10.38 -3.27
N CYS A 38 3.81 10.75 -2.23
CA CYS A 38 2.52 10.18 -1.88
C CYS A 38 1.37 11.15 -2.18
N LEU A 39 0.16 10.59 -2.27
CA LEU A 39 -1.07 11.39 -2.21
C LEU A 39 -1.23 12.02 -0.81
N PRO A 40 -2.03 13.11 -0.68
CA PRO A 40 -2.21 13.80 0.59
C PRO A 40 -2.62 12.86 1.74
N ASN A 41 -2.07 13.12 2.93
CA ASN A 41 -2.37 12.35 4.13
C ASN A 41 -3.86 12.49 4.48
N ILE A 42 -4.52 11.35 4.73
CA ILE A 42 -5.86 11.29 5.32
C ILE A 42 -5.76 11.55 6.83
N TYR A 43 -4.71 11.01 7.46
CA TYR A 43 -4.42 11.17 8.87
C TYR A 43 -2.91 11.11 9.12
N GLU A 44 -2.46 11.76 10.19
CA GLU A 44 -1.10 11.68 10.68
C GLU A 44 -1.06 11.85 12.20
N TYR A 45 -0.11 11.18 12.86
CA TYR A 45 0.10 11.27 14.29
C TYR A 45 1.59 11.42 14.63
N PRO A 46 1.97 12.40 15.47
CA PRO A 46 1.15 13.50 15.96
C PRO A 46 0.69 14.42 14.82
N TYR A 47 -0.50 15.02 14.96
CA TYR A 47 -1.10 15.86 13.91
C TYR A 47 -0.21 17.06 13.59
N ARG A 48 0.10 17.28 12.30
CA ARG A 48 0.96 18.36 11.77
C ARG A 48 2.35 18.43 12.40
N SER A 49 2.86 17.32 12.91
CA SER A 49 4.25 17.23 13.37
C SER A 49 5.18 16.82 12.22
N PRO A 50 6.31 17.51 11.99
CA PRO A 50 7.34 17.04 11.05
C PRO A 50 7.96 15.71 11.50
N ASN A 51 7.91 15.42 12.81
CA ASN A 51 8.32 14.16 13.40
C ASN A 51 7.10 13.27 13.63
N TRP A 52 6.35 13.00 12.56
CA TRP A 52 5.23 12.07 12.61
C TRP A 52 5.75 10.65 12.88
N GLN A 53 4.97 9.87 13.61
CA GLN A 53 5.22 8.46 13.90
C GLN A 53 4.44 7.56 12.94
N VAL A 54 3.21 7.98 12.57
CA VAL A 54 2.32 7.23 11.67
C VAL A 54 1.61 8.19 10.73
N ARG A 55 1.43 7.75 9.47
CA ARG A 55 0.57 8.40 8.48
C ARG A 55 -0.39 7.39 7.87
N VAL A 56 -1.61 7.83 7.61
CA VAL A 56 -2.60 7.12 6.79
C VAL A 56 -2.69 7.87 5.47
N ILE A 57 -2.29 7.20 4.40
CA ILE A 57 -2.30 7.76 3.04
C ILE A 57 -3.15 6.87 2.13
N PRO A 58 -3.72 7.42 1.05
CA PRO A 58 -4.33 6.59 0.02
C PRO A 58 -3.33 5.59 -0.54
N HIS A 59 -3.79 4.39 -0.89
CA HIS A 59 -2.93 3.39 -1.53
C HIS A 59 -2.36 3.95 -2.83
N LEU A 60 -1.06 3.77 -3.08
CA LEU A 60 -0.37 4.29 -4.27
C LEU A 60 -0.97 3.78 -5.60
N ARG A 61 -1.68 2.64 -5.53
CA ARG A 61 -2.42 2.03 -6.63
C ARG A 61 -3.77 1.50 -6.12
N PRO A 62 -4.80 2.34 -5.97
CA PRO A 62 -6.07 1.90 -5.38
C PRO A 62 -6.76 0.88 -6.30
N LEU A 63 -7.31 -0.18 -5.71
CA LEU A 63 -8.06 -1.22 -6.43
C LEU A 63 -9.47 -0.75 -6.82
N TYR A 64 -10.09 0.09 -6.00
CA TYR A 64 -11.40 0.68 -6.22
C TYR A 64 -11.25 2.18 -6.47
N ARG A 65 -11.90 2.70 -7.51
CA ARG A 65 -11.91 4.12 -7.90
C ARG A 65 -13.32 4.67 -7.88
#